data_AF-A0A5E4Q115-F1
#
_entry.id   AF-A0A5E4Q115-F1
#
_cell.length_a   1.000
_cell.length_b   1.000
_cell.length_c   1.000
_cell.angle_alpha   90.00
_cell.angle_beta   90.00
_cell.angle_gamma   90.00
#
_symmetry.space_group_name_H-M   'P 1'
#
loop_
_entity.id
_entity.type
_entity.pdbx_description
1 polymer ?
#
loop_
_entity_poly.entity_id
_entity_poly.type
_entity_poly.pdbx_seq_one_letter_code
_entity_poly.pdbx_strand_id
1 'polypeptide(L)'
;MKHLLHDRLISLLVLRKMTSVRGIIAKTIQRKLQSALETKYLEVINESFMHNVPKDAETHFKVVVWDKSDKVVESSPNCRGGFGR
;
A
#
# COMPACT_ATOMS: atom_id res chain seq x y z
N MET A 1 -13.51 -26.57 11.92
CA MET A 1 -13.08 -25.53 12.88
C MET A 1 -11.55 -25.49 13.04
N LYS A 2 -10.78 -25.45 11.92
CA LYS A 2 -9.30 -25.42 11.94
C LYS A 2 -8.70 -24.13 11.37
N HIS A 3 -9.55 -23.16 11.03
CA HIS A 3 -9.18 -21.99 10.22
C HIS A 3 -8.76 -20.75 11.03
N LEU A 4 -8.65 -20.84 12.36
CA LEU A 4 -8.44 -19.68 13.24
C LEU A 4 -7.13 -19.70 14.05
N LEU A 5 -6.25 -20.68 13.83
CA LEU A 5 -5.00 -20.81 14.60
C LEU A 5 -3.72 -20.60 13.78
N HIS A 6 -3.80 -20.44 12.45
CA HIS A 6 -2.63 -20.19 11.60
C HIS A 6 -2.26 -18.70 11.46
N ASP A 7 -3.17 -17.78 11.78
CA ASP A 7 -2.96 -16.35 11.51
C ASP A 7 -2.18 -15.63 12.63
N ARG A 8 -2.04 -16.24 13.82
CA ARG A 8 -1.33 -15.61 14.95
C ARG A 8 0.19 -15.78 14.92
N LEU A 9 0.73 -16.71 14.14
CA LEU A 9 2.18 -16.98 14.08
C LEU A 9 2.89 -16.34 12.86
N ILE A 10 2.15 -15.95 11.81
CA ILE A 10 2.75 -15.38 10.58
C ILE A 10 3.10 -13.89 10.75
N SER A 11 2.58 -13.22 11.78
CA SER A 11 2.84 -11.79 12.03
C SER A 11 4.29 -11.46 12.44
N LEU A 12 5.04 -12.44 12.99
CA LEU A 12 6.36 -12.18 13.59
C LEU A 12 7.55 -12.19 12.60
N LEU A 13 7.38 -12.73 11.38
CA LEU A 13 8.50 -12.98 10.45
C LEU A 13 8.57 -12.07 9.22
N VAL A 14 7.59 -11.20 8.98
CA VAL A 14 7.67 -10.27 7.84
C VAL A 14 8.36 -9.00 8.30
N LEU A 15 9.64 -8.87 7.95
CA LEU A 15 10.47 -7.65 8.07
C LEU A 15 9.83 -6.50 7.26
N ARG A 16 8.75 -5.92 7.78
CA ARG A 16 8.04 -4.81 7.16
C ARG A 16 8.84 -3.54 7.43
N LYS A 17 9.50 -3.05 6.39
CA LYS A 17 10.09 -1.70 6.33
C LYS A 17 8.95 -0.69 6.45
N MET A 18 8.47 -0.46 7.66
CA MET A 18 7.49 0.59 7.97
C MET A 18 8.22 1.92 7.82
N THR A 19 7.94 2.63 6.74
CA THR A 19 8.25 4.06 6.66
C THR A 19 7.56 4.73 7.85
N SER A 20 8.30 5.57 8.58
CA SER A 20 7.80 6.21 9.79
C SER A 20 6.71 7.23 9.44
N VAL A 21 5.45 6.80 9.47
CA VAL A 21 4.29 7.66 9.27
C VAL A 21 4.11 8.56 10.50
N ARG A 22 4.00 9.88 10.26
CA ARG A 22 3.84 10.91 11.31
C ARG A 22 2.36 11.20 11.57
N GLY A 23 2.01 11.54 12.81
CA GLY A 23 0.63 11.82 13.22
C GLY A 23 -0.08 10.63 13.88
N ILE A 24 -1.07 10.92 14.74
CA ILE A 24 -1.79 9.89 15.51
C ILE A 24 -2.85 9.24 14.62
N ILE A 25 -3.51 10.05 13.79
CA ILE A 25 -4.58 9.57 12.90
C ILE A 25 -3.97 8.72 11.78
N ALA A 26 -2.91 9.21 11.13
CA ALA A 26 -2.22 8.47 10.07
C ALA A 26 -1.74 7.08 10.53
N LYS A 27 -1.12 7.00 11.73
CA LYS A 27 -0.70 5.72 12.35
C LYS A 27 -1.88 4.79 12.66
N THR A 28 -3.02 5.36 13.02
CA THR A 28 -4.22 4.58 13.34
C THR A 28 -4.85 4.01 12.07
N ILE A 29 -4.93 4.81 11.00
CA ILE A 29 -5.36 4.35 9.67
C ILE A 29 -4.44 3.22 9.19
N GLN A 30 -3.13 3.44 9.23
CA GLN A 30 -2.16 2.44 8.79
C GLN A 30 -2.33 1.11 9.54
N ARG A 31 -2.39 1.13 10.88
CA ARG A 31 -2.56 -0.11 11.66
C ARG A 31 -3.85 -0.84 11.35
N LYS A 32 -4.97 -0.11 11.24
CA LYS A 32 -6.28 -0.71 10.94
C LYS A 32 -6.28 -1.38 9.57
N LEU A 33 -5.79 -0.69 8.55
CA LEU A 33 -5.74 -1.22 7.19
C LEU A 33 -4.76 -2.39 7.06
N GLN A 34 -3.59 -2.28 7.68
CA GLN A 34 -2.58 -3.32 7.66
C GLN A 34 -3.05 -4.60 8.35
N SER A 35 -3.81 -4.50 9.44
CA SER A 35 -4.40 -5.65 10.12
C SER A 35 -5.61 -6.23 9.39
N ALA A 36 -6.41 -5.40 8.73
CA ALA A 36 -7.63 -5.84 8.06
C ALA A 36 -7.37 -6.49 6.69
N LEU A 37 -6.35 -6.02 5.97
CA LEU A 37 -6.05 -6.44 4.60
C LEU A 37 -4.81 -7.33 4.50
N GLU A 38 -4.04 -7.48 5.58
CA GLU A 38 -2.74 -8.18 5.63
C GLU A 38 -1.70 -7.71 4.58
N THR A 39 -1.95 -6.58 3.89
CA THR A 39 -1.26 -6.13 2.67
C THR A 39 0.22 -5.80 2.86
N LYS A 40 1.10 -6.47 2.11
CA LYS A 40 2.56 -6.31 2.28
C LYS A 40 3.04 -4.87 2.02
N TYR A 41 2.37 -4.15 1.13
CA TYR A 41 2.70 -2.77 0.78
C TYR A 41 1.50 -1.85 1.03
N LEU A 42 1.71 -0.86 1.89
CA LEU A 42 0.72 0.13 2.30
C LEU A 42 1.41 1.46 2.51
N GLU A 43 0.89 2.51 1.88
CA GLU A 43 1.34 3.88 2.03
C GLU A 43 0.17 4.78 2.44
N VAL A 44 0.39 5.59 3.46
CA VAL A 44 -0.58 6.57 3.97
C VAL A 44 0.08 7.93 3.95
N ILE A 45 -0.45 8.84 3.13
CA ILE A 45 0.10 10.18 2.90
C ILE A 45 -0.92 11.19 3.46
N ASN A 46 -0.46 12.09 4.33
CA ASN A 46 -1.27 13.20 4.81
C ASN A 46 -1.17 14.38 3.81
N GLU A 47 -2.26 14.68 3.13
CA GLU A 47 -2.37 15.79 2.16
C GLU A 47 -3.19 16.97 2.73
N SER A 48 -3.46 16.98 4.04
CA SER A 48 -4.26 18.01 4.71
C SER A 48 -3.72 19.43 4.48
N PHE A 49 -2.41 19.60 4.32
CA PHE A 49 -1.77 20.89 4.03
C PHE A 49 -2.20 21.51 2.69
N MET A 50 -2.79 20.73 1.78
CA MET A 50 -3.33 21.22 0.51
C MET A 50 -4.74 21.83 0.66
N HIS A 51 -5.29 21.88 1.87
CA HIS A 51 -6.61 22.41 2.17
C HIS A 51 -6.52 23.60 3.14
N ASN A 52 -7.58 24.42 3.17
CA ASN A 52 -7.67 25.54 4.11
C ASN A 52 -8.04 25.06 5.52
N VAL A 53 -7.11 24.34 6.14
CA VAL A 53 -7.23 23.75 7.48
C VAL A 53 -6.10 24.25 8.39
N PRO A 54 -6.28 24.21 9.72
CA PRO A 54 -5.22 24.60 10.65
C PRO A 54 -3.93 23.81 10.44
N LYS A 55 -2.81 24.43 10.81
CA LYS A 55 -1.52 23.76 10.86
C LYS A 55 -1.63 22.56 11.82
N ASP A 56 -1.07 21.42 11.41
CA ASP A 56 -1.15 20.12 12.09
C ASP A 56 -2.50 19.37 11.98
N ALA A 57 -3.43 19.84 11.15
CA ALA A 57 -4.64 19.08 10.84
C ALA A 57 -4.32 17.75 10.13
N GLU A 58 -5.05 16.71 10.54
CA GLU A 58 -4.99 15.35 10.00
C GLU A 58 -6.38 14.98 9.46
N THR A 59 -6.83 15.67 8.40
CA THR A 59 -8.21 15.59 7.88
C THR A 59 -8.33 14.99 6.48
N HIS A 60 -7.29 15.08 5.65
CA HIS A 60 -7.27 14.53 4.29
C HIS A 60 -6.11 13.58 4.10
N PHE A 61 -6.41 12.37 3.63
CA PHE A 61 -5.44 11.30 3.47
C PHE A 61 -5.57 10.63 2.12
N LYS A 62 -4.43 10.46 1.46
CA LYS A 62 -4.28 9.57 0.33
C LYS A 62 -3.71 8.24 0.83
N VAL A 63 -4.42 7.17 0.52
CA VAL A 63 -4.03 5.82 0.90
C VAL A 63 -3.78 5.02 -0.38
N VAL A 64 -2.59 4.44 -0.48
CA VAL A 64 -2.20 3.58 -1.60
C VAL A 64 -1.89 2.20 -1.05
N VAL A 65 -2.57 1.20 -1.60
CA VAL A 65 -2.41 -0.20 -1.23
C VAL A 65 -2.14 -0.99 -2.49
N TRP A 66 -1.15 -1.86 -2.45
CA TRP A 66 -0.87 -2.75 -3.56
C TRP A 66 -0.30 -4.07 -3.07
N ASP A 67 -0.42 -5.09 -3.92
CA ASP A 67 0.22 -6.37 -3.73
C ASP A 67 0.88 -6.84 -5.02
N LYS A 68 1.73 -7.86 -4.93
CA LYS A 68 2.34 -8.45 -6.11
C LYS A 68 1.24 -8.92 -7.06
N SER A 69 1.39 -8.55 -8.31
CA SER A 69 0.53 -9.04 -9.39
C SER A 69 1.04 -10.39 -9.85
N ASP A 70 0.18 -11.40 -9.89
CA ASP A 70 0.46 -12.71 -10.49
C ASP A 70 0.29 -12.71 -12.02
N LYS A 71 -0.12 -11.58 -12.61
CA LYS A 71 -0.27 -11.47 -14.06
C LYS A 71 1.11 -11.54 -14.73
N VAL A 72 1.31 -12.59 -15.51
CA VAL A 72 2.41 -12.67 -16.47
C VAL A 72 2.06 -11.75 -17.64
N VAL A 73 2.87 -10.71 -17.84
CA VAL A 73 2.72 -9.77 -18.95
C VAL A 73 3.72 -10.18 -20.02
N GLU A 74 3.24 -10.66 -21.16
CA GLU A 74 4.09 -10.94 -22.31
C GLU A 74 4.68 -9.64 -22.87
N SER A 75 5.94 -9.71 -23.29
CA SER A 75 6.60 -8.56 -23.90
C SER A 75 5.93 -8.19 -25.21
N SER A 76 5.87 -6.89 -25.50
CA SER A 76 5.33 -6.42 -26.78
C SER A 76 6.11 -7.03 -27.95
N PRO A 77 5.45 -7.46 -29.05
CA PRO A 77 6.15 -7.97 -30.21
C PRO A 77 7.17 -6.95 -30.74
N ASN A 78 8.36 -7.43 -31.12
CA ASN A 78 9.37 -6.58 -31.73
C ASN A 78 8.78 -5.90 -32.99
N CYS A 79 8.92 -4.57 -33.08
CA CYS A 79 8.56 -3.80 -34.25
C CYS A 79 9.28 -4.37 -35.48
N ARG A 80 8.55 -4.99 -36.41
CA ARG A 80 9.13 -5.53 -37.66
C ARG A 80 9.45 -4.46 -38.72
N GLY A 81 9.68 -3.21 -38.30
CA GLY A 81 10.04 -2.05 -39.11
C GLY A 81 9.88 -2.25 -40.62
N GLY A 82 8.67 -2.06 -41.14
CA GLY A 82 8.34 -2.30 -42.54
C GLY A 82 7.40 -1.24 -43.07
N PHE A 83 7.90 -0.02 -43.22
CA PHE A 83 7.27 0.99 -44.06
C PHE A 83 8.33 1.51 -45.03
N GLY A 84 8.16 1.23 -46.33
CA GLY A 84 9.01 1.79 -47.39
C GLY A 84 9.45 0.85 -48.51
N ARG A 85 8.56 -0.03 -49.02
CA ARG A 85 8.59 -0.31 -50.47
C ARG A 85 7.67 0.66 -51.17
#